data_AF-A0A967E4X1-F1
#
_entry.id   AF-A0A967E4X1-F1
#
_cell.length_a   1.000
_cell.length_b   1.000
_cell.length_c   1.000
_cell.angle_alpha   90.00
_cell.angle_beta   90.00
_cell.angle_gamma   90.00
#
_symmetry.space_group_name_H-M   'P 1'
#
loop_
_entity.id
_entity.type
_entity.pdbx_description
1 polymer ?
#
loop_
_entity_poly.entity_id
_entity_poly.type
_entity_poly.pdbx_seq_one_letter_code
_entity_poly.pdbx_strand_id
1 'polypeptide(L)' 'MPERREGPVDPMPQSPRPEEGGGPRRQETGSPEKDNLMKRMRKVDPKQAERYRQRTGE' A
#
# COMPACT_ATOMS: atom_id res chain seq x y z
N MET A 1 7.08 34.16 -4.75
CA MET A 1 6.74 32.76 -5.02
C MET A 1 8.04 31.97 -5.06
N PRO A 2 8.41 31.13 -4.08
CA PRO A 2 9.65 30.36 -4.21
C PRO A 2 9.44 29.11 -5.07
N GLU A 3 10.25 29.01 -6.14
CA GLU A 3 10.44 27.84 -7.00
C GLU A 3 10.79 26.58 -6.19
N ARG A 4 10.19 25.45 -6.55
CA ARG A 4 10.53 24.14 -5.96
C ARG A 4 11.81 23.64 -6.64
N ARG A 5 12.90 23.52 -5.88
CA ARG A 5 14.09 22.76 -6.30
C ARG A 5 13.74 21.29 -6.34
N GLU A 6 13.76 20.69 -7.52
CA GLU A 6 13.65 19.24 -7.70
C GLU A 6 15.01 18.63 -7.36
N GLY A 7 15.11 18.06 -6.15
CA GLY A 7 16.26 17.23 -5.78
C GLY A 7 16.29 15.93 -6.60
N PRO A 8 17.44 15.24 -6.67
CA PRO A 8 17.58 14.01 -7.45
C PRO A 8 16.49 13.00 -7.08
N VAL A 9 15.72 12.61 -8.10
CA VAL A 9 14.64 11.63 -8.02
C VAL A 9 15.14 10.32 -7.38
N ASP A 10 14.32 9.78 -6.48
CA ASP A 10 14.60 8.56 -5.70
C ASP A 10 15.10 7.42 -6.61
N PRO A 11 16.23 6.75 -6.29
CA PRO A 11 16.81 5.68 -7.10
C PRO A 11 15.99 4.38 -7.16
N MET A 12 14.80 4.30 -6.53
CA MET A 12 13.93 3.14 -6.65
C MET A 12 13.03 3.28 -7.89
N PRO A 13 13.35 2.63 -9.04
CA PRO A 13 12.42 2.57 -10.16
C PRO A 13 11.14 1.89 -9.70
N GLN A 14 9.99 2.44 -10.11
CA GLN A 14 8.70 1.80 -9.86
C GLN A 14 8.76 0.37 -10.39
N SER A 15 8.55 -0.61 -9.50
CA SER A 15 8.49 -2.01 -9.88
C SER A 15 7.50 -2.18 -11.05
N PRO A 16 7.87 -2.86 -12.14
CA PRO A 16 6.96 -3.08 -13.24
C PRO A 16 5.70 -3.78 -12.70
N ARG A 17 4.54 -3.27 -13.10
CA ARG A 17 3.25 -3.91 -12.84
C ARG A 17 3.38 -5.37 -13.33
N PRO A 18 3.04 -6.39 -12.53
CA PRO A 18 3.22 -7.76 -12.97
C PRO A 18 2.35 -8.00 -14.21
N GLU A 19 3.02 -8.28 -15.34
CA GLU A 19 2.40 -8.75 -16.56
C GLU A 19 1.67 -10.07 -16.31
N GLU A 20 0.48 -10.13 -16.86
CA GLU A 20 -0.44 -11.25 -16.84
C GLU A 20 0.10 -12.38 -17.72
N GLY A 21 0.83 -13.34 -17.15
CA GLY A 21 1.11 -14.62 -17.81
C GLY A 21 2.52 -15.16 -17.62
N GLY A 22 2.68 -16.13 -16.71
CA GLY A 22 3.92 -16.95 -16.65
C GLY A 22 4.45 -17.29 -15.25
N GLY A 23 3.74 -16.97 -14.18
CA GLY A 23 4.08 -17.38 -12.81
C GLY A 23 2.86 -17.95 -12.08
N PRO A 24 3.05 -18.67 -10.96
CA PRO A 24 1.93 -19.13 -10.14
C PRO A 24 1.01 -17.94 -9.87
N ARG A 25 -0.29 -18.11 -10.19
CA ARG A 25 -1.27 -17.04 -10.06
C ARG A 25 -1.20 -16.47 -8.66
N ARG A 26 -1.16 -15.14 -8.55
CA ARG A 26 -1.36 -14.46 -7.27
C ARG A 26 -2.63 -15.06 -6.68
N GLN A 27 -2.53 -15.61 -5.47
CA GLN A 27 -3.70 -16.21 -4.80
C GLN A 27 -4.83 -15.20 -4.88
N GLU A 28 -6.03 -15.68 -5.24
CA GLU A 28 -7.27 -14.91 -5.18
C GLU A 28 -7.58 -14.65 -3.71
N THR A 29 -6.76 -13.80 -3.08
CA THR A 29 -7.10 -13.19 -1.81
C THR A 29 -8.24 -12.26 -2.14
N GLY A 30 -9.47 -12.76 -2.06
CA GLY A 30 -10.68 -11.97 -2.15
C GLY A 30 -10.42 -10.66 -1.42
N SER A 31 -10.59 -9.55 -2.15
CA SER A 31 -10.17 -8.23 -1.69
C SER A 31 -10.61 -8.11 -0.24
N PRO A 32 -9.68 -7.97 0.71
CA PRO A 32 -9.96 -8.21 2.11
C PRO A 32 -11.09 -7.28 2.52
N GLU A 33 -12.24 -7.87 2.86
CA GLU A 33 -13.36 -7.19 3.52
C GLU A 33 -12.77 -6.17 4.50
N LYS A 34 -13.26 -4.93 4.50
CA LYS A 34 -12.59 -3.79 5.14
C LYS A 34 -12.29 -4.04 6.63
N ASP A 35 -13.18 -4.77 7.29
CA ASP A 35 -12.98 -5.26 8.66
C ASP A 35 -11.78 -6.21 8.81
N ASN A 36 -11.51 -7.02 7.80
CA ASN A 36 -10.35 -7.91 7.74
C ASN A 36 -9.04 -7.15 7.44
N LEU A 37 -9.10 -5.97 6.81
CA LEU A 37 -7.92 -5.12 6.66
C LEU A 37 -7.48 -4.55 8.01
N MET A 38 -8.39 -3.89 8.73
CA MET A 38 -8.06 -3.28 10.03
C MET A 38 -7.56 -4.31 11.04
N LYS A 39 -8.16 -5.51 11.08
CA LYS A 39 -7.72 -6.59 11.96
C LYS A 39 -6.29 -7.05 11.66
N ARG A 40 -5.94 -7.18 10.37
CA ARG A 40 -4.57 -7.58 9.97
C ARG A 40 -3.57 -6.45 10.19
N MET A 41 -3.95 -5.20 9.92
CA MET A 41 -3.12 -4.04 10.22
C MET A 41 -2.83 -3.99 11.72
N ARG A 42 -3.82 -4.16 12.60
CA ARG A 42 -3.60 -4.17 14.06
C ARG A 42 -2.62 -5.27 14.51
N LYS A 43 -2.67 -6.44 13.87
CA LYS A 43 -1.76 -7.56 14.17
C LYS A 43 -0.31 -7.26 13.74
N VAL A 44 -0.12 -6.57 12.63
CA VAL A 44 1.21 -6.23 12.08
C VAL A 44 1.77 -4.97 12.74
N ASP A 45 0.95 -3.91 12.79
CA ASP A 45 1.26 -2.63 13.42
C ASP A 45 -0.03 -1.92 13.90
N PRO A 46 -0.27 -1.88 15.22
CA PRO A 46 -1.44 -1.22 15.79
C PRO A 46 -1.47 0.30 15.53
N LYS A 47 -0.32 0.98 15.47
CA LYS A 47 -0.26 2.43 15.22
C LYS A 47 -0.63 2.75 13.77
N GLN A 48 -0.22 1.91 12.83
CA GLN A 48 -0.57 2.08 11.43
C GLN A 48 -2.07 1.86 11.18
N ALA A 49 -2.68 0.88 11.86
CA ALA A 49 -4.13 0.68 11.79
C ALA A 49 -4.90 1.91 12.29
N GLU A 50 -4.45 2.49 13.40
CA GLU A 50 -5.06 3.69 13.98
C GLU A 50 -4.94 4.92 13.06
N ARG A 51 -3.75 5.16 12.51
CA ARG A 51 -3.53 6.24 11.53
C ARG A 51 -4.38 6.07 10.28
N TYR A 52 -4.53 4.84 9.81
CA TYR A 52 -5.32 4.54 8.62
C TYR A 52 -6.81 4.81 8.89
N ARG A 53 -7.37 4.37 10.03
CA ARG A 53 -8.74 4.75 10.46
C ARG A 53 -8.96 6.26 10.50
N GLN A 54 -8.05 7.00 11.14
CA GLN A 54 -8.14 8.47 11.22
C GLN A 54 -8.08 9.13 9.83
N ARG A 55 -7.33 8.54 8.89
CA ARG A 55 -7.15 9.09 7.54
C ARG A 55 -8.28 8.74 6.58
N THR A 56 -8.81 7.52 6.65
CA THR A 56 -9.83 7.02 5.71
C THR A 56 -11.25 7.14 6.24
N GLY A 57 -11.43 7.36 7.55
CA GLY A 57 -12.75 7.39 8.18
C GLY A 57 -13.39 6.00 8.33
N GLU A 58 -12.59 4.94 8.19
CA GLU A 58 -12.98 3.55 8.44
C GLU A 58 -12.95 3.17 9.93
#